data_AF-A0A067G3W4-F1
#
_entry.id   AF-A0A067G3W4-F1
#
_cell.length_a   1.000
_cell.length_b   1.000
_cell.length_c   1.000
_cell.angle_alpha   90.00
_cell.angle_beta   90.00
_cell.angle_gamma   90.00
#
_symmetry.space_group_name_H-M   'P 1'
#
loop_
_entity.id
_entity.type
_entity.pdbx_description
1 polymer ?
#
loop_
_entity_poly.entity_id
_entity_poly.type
_entity_poly.pdbx_seq_one_letter_code
_entity_poly.pdbx_strand_id
1 'polypeptide(L)'
;MALIAYLVLFMAMTGHSTALYCLCKQGLSQSVLQKAIDYACGAGADCTPILQNGVCWNPNTVQDHCNYAVNSYFQRKGQTPGSCDFAGAAAT
;
A
#
# COMPACT_ATOMS: atom_id res chain seq x y z
N MET A 1 -40.64 10.53 -18.20
CA MET A 1 -40.61 9.99 -16.82
C MET A 1 -39.73 8.74 -16.71
N ALA A 2 -39.87 7.74 -17.59
CA ALA A 2 -39.01 6.54 -17.57
C ALA A 2 -37.50 6.84 -17.70
N LEU A 3 -37.09 7.77 -18.57
CA LEU A 3 -35.67 8.18 -18.72
C LEU A 3 -35.04 8.75 -17.45
N ILE A 4 -35.80 9.55 -16.69
CA ILE A 4 -35.33 10.11 -15.42
C ILE A 4 -35.20 8.99 -14.37
N ALA A 5 -36.16 8.05 -14.34
CA ALA A 5 -36.08 6.90 -13.46
C ALA A 5 -34.85 6.00 -13.76
N TYR A 6 -34.53 5.79 -15.03
CA TYR A 6 -33.31 5.06 -15.43
C TYR A 6 -32.02 5.81 -15.04
N LEU A 7 -31.97 7.12 -15.23
CA LEU A 7 -30.80 7.94 -14.82
C LEU A 7 -30.59 7.90 -13.30
N VAL A 8 -31.66 7.96 -12.51
CA VAL A 8 -31.60 7.85 -11.05
C VAL A 8 -31.12 6.45 -10.62
N LEU A 9 -31.60 5.39 -11.27
CA LEU A 9 -31.14 4.02 -11.03
C LEU A 9 -29.65 3.83 -11.36
N PHE A 10 -29.16 4.46 -12.43
CA PHE A 10 -27.73 4.40 -12.77
C PHE A 10 -26.85 5.12 -11.73
N MET A 11 -27.26 6.30 -11.25
CA MET A 11 -26.52 7.02 -10.21
C MET A 11 -26.53 6.30 -8.87
N ALA A 12 -27.56 5.50 -8.56
CA ALA A 12 -27.60 4.70 -7.34
C ALA A 12 -26.53 3.58 -7.30
N MET A 13 -25.96 3.21 -8.46
CA MET A 13 -24.95 2.16 -8.57
C MET A 13 -23.51 2.69 -8.62
N THR A 14 -23.31 4.02 -8.61
CA THR A 14 -21.96 4.59 -8.59
C THR A 14 -21.39 4.58 -7.18
N GLY A 15 -20.70 3.49 -6.82
CA GLY A 15 -19.94 3.40 -5.57
C GLY A 15 -18.63 4.18 -5.65
N HIS A 16 -18.34 5.01 -4.64
CA HIS A 16 -17.03 5.64 -4.48
C HIS A 16 -16.07 4.63 -3.85
N SER A 17 -15.00 4.25 -4.55
CA SER A 17 -13.91 3.45 -3.98
C SER A 17 -12.75 4.38 -3.66
N THR A 18 -12.42 4.54 -2.38
CA THR A 18 -11.20 5.24 -1.96
C THR A 18 -10.07 4.23 -1.81
N ALA A 19 -8.98 4.41 -2.56
CA ALA A 19 -7.79 3.58 -2.42
C ALA A 19 -6.81 4.25 -1.45
N LEU A 20 -6.77 3.76 -0.21
CA LEU A 20 -5.72 4.13 0.74
C LEU A 20 -4.48 3.30 0.43
N TYR A 21 -3.33 3.96 0.32
CA TYR A 21 -2.03 3.32 0.18
C TYR A 21 -1.24 3.55 1.44
N CYS A 22 -0.19 2.76 1.65
CA CYS A 22 0.81 3.01 2.69
C CYS A 22 2.16 3.20 2.01
N LEU A 23 2.85 4.31 2.26
CA LEU A 23 4.12 4.63 1.61
C LEU A 23 5.18 5.03 2.64
N CYS A 24 6.44 4.68 2.36
CA CYS A 24 7.57 5.06 3.20
C CYS A 24 7.92 6.54 2.99
N LYS A 25 8.24 7.26 4.07
CA LYS A 25 8.61 8.68 4.00
C LYS A 25 9.96 8.84 3.30
N GLN A 26 10.07 9.92 2.54
CA GLN A 26 11.32 10.29 1.87
C GLN A 26 12.32 10.92 2.87
N GLY A 27 13.60 10.90 2.50
CA GLY A 27 14.67 11.51 3.31
C GLY A 27 15.09 10.72 4.55
N LEU A 28 14.51 9.52 4.76
CA LEU A 28 14.94 8.60 5.80
C LEU A 28 16.22 7.87 5.40
N SER A 29 17.05 7.52 6.40
CA SER A 29 18.23 6.68 6.16
C SER A 29 17.82 5.30 5.66
N GLN A 30 18.62 4.70 4.77
CA GLN A 30 18.36 3.35 4.25
C GLN A 30 18.16 2.30 5.34
N SER A 31 18.84 2.41 6.49
CA SER A 31 18.69 1.48 7.61
C SER A 31 17.30 1.53 8.26
N VAL A 32 16.65 2.70 8.29
CA VAL A 32 15.26 2.85 8.78
C VAL A 32 14.29 2.22 7.80
N LEU A 33 14.48 2.48 6.50
CA LEU A 33 13.65 1.89 5.45
C LEU A 33 13.80 0.35 5.42
N GLN A 34 15.02 -0.16 5.56
CA GLN A 34 15.27 -1.60 5.60
C GLN A 34 14.60 -2.27 6.80
N LYS A 35 14.62 -1.65 7.98
CA LYS A 35 13.88 -2.16 9.14
C LYS A 35 12.37 -2.23 8.90
N ALA A 36 11.80 -1.25 8.18
CA ALA A 36 10.40 -1.27 7.80
C ALA A 36 10.09 -2.42 6.81
N ILE A 37 10.97 -2.66 5.83
CA ILE A 37 10.89 -3.82 4.92
C ILE A 37 10.93 -5.12 5.72
N ASP A 38 11.95 -5.31 6.55
CA ASP A 38 12.17 -6.55 7.30
C ASP A 38 10.97 -6.88 8.18
N TYR A 39 10.43 -5.88 8.88
CA TYR A 39 9.22 -6.03 9.67
C TYR A 39 8.00 -6.36 8.80
N ALA A 40 7.75 -5.61 7.73
CA ALA A 40 6.60 -5.85 6.84
C ALA A 40 6.59 -7.30 6.31
N CYS A 41 7.73 -7.74 5.78
CA CYS A 41 7.90 -9.08 5.19
C CYS A 41 7.77 -10.18 6.26
N GLY A 42 8.32 -9.98 7.46
CA GLY A 42 8.20 -10.92 8.56
C GLY A 42 6.80 -10.98 9.19
N ALA A 43 6.02 -9.89 9.13
CA ALA A 43 4.73 -9.74 9.80
C ALA A 43 3.51 -9.99 8.89
N GLY A 44 3.75 -10.44 7.65
CA GLY A 44 2.72 -10.98 6.75
C GLY A 44 2.45 -10.17 5.48
N ALA A 45 3.34 -9.26 5.08
CA ALA A 45 3.36 -8.76 3.71
C ALA A 45 3.73 -9.88 2.71
N ASP A 46 3.26 -9.77 1.48
CA ASP A 46 3.88 -10.47 0.36
C ASP A 46 5.06 -9.62 -0.14
N CYS A 47 6.28 -10.13 0.04
CA CYS A 47 7.51 -9.50 -0.45
C CYS A 47 8.13 -10.23 -1.62
N THR A 48 7.51 -11.30 -2.13
CA THR A 48 8.04 -12.04 -3.29
C THR A 48 8.26 -11.17 -4.53
N PRO A 49 7.46 -10.12 -4.81
CA PRO A 49 7.66 -9.28 -5.98
C PRO A 49 8.89 -8.36 -5.90
N ILE A 50 9.36 -8.03 -4.69
CA ILE A 50 10.53 -7.15 -4.48
C ILE A 50 11.81 -7.92 -4.16
N LEU A 51 11.79 -9.25 -4.22
CA LEU A 51 13.01 -10.04 -4.17
C LEU A 51 13.72 -10.02 -5.53
N GLN A 52 14.99 -10.44 -5.54
CA GLN A 52 15.74 -10.57 -6.77
C GLN A 52 14.99 -11.44 -7.79
N ASN A 53 14.88 -10.94 -9.03
CA ASN A 53 14.09 -11.52 -10.13
C ASN A 53 12.55 -11.42 -9.96
N GLY A 54 12.07 -10.74 -8.91
CA GLY A 54 10.66 -10.42 -8.74
C GLY A 54 10.16 -9.34 -9.70
N VAL A 55 8.85 -9.32 -9.95
CA VAL A 55 8.20 -8.40 -10.89
C VAL A 55 8.30 -6.92 -10.50
N CYS A 56 8.53 -6.65 -9.22
CA CYS A 56 8.72 -5.31 -8.64
C CYS A 56 10.15 -5.11 -8.13
N TRP A 57 11.12 -5.91 -8.59
CA TRP A 57 12.52 -5.74 -8.22
C TRP A 57 13.09 -4.39 -8.69
N ASN A 58 12.68 -3.96 -9.88
CA ASN A 58 13.13 -2.69 -10.46
C ASN A 58 12.05 -1.60 -10.31
N PRO A 59 12.44 -0.36 -9.96
CA PRO A 59 13.80 0.09 -9.65
C PRO A 59 14.36 -0.54 -8.36
N ASN A 60 15.62 -0.97 -8.39
CA ASN A 60 16.28 -1.61 -7.25
C ASN A 60 16.78 -0.56 -6.25
N THR A 61 15.86 0.05 -5.53
CA THR A 61 16.16 0.97 -4.43
C THR A 61 15.44 0.54 -3.16
N VAL A 62 16.07 0.81 -2.01
CA VAL A 62 15.47 0.53 -0.70
C VAL A 62 14.15 1.30 -0.51
N GLN A 63 14.03 2.51 -1.07
CA GLN A 63 12.81 3.30 -0.99
C GLN A 63 11.65 2.64 -1.73
N ASP A 64 11.89 2.15 -2.95
CA ASP A 64 10.85 1.54 -3.78
C ASP A 64 10.42 0.18 -3.23
N HIS A 65 11.37 -0.62 -2.75
CA HIS A 65 11.08 -1.88 -2.05
C HIS A 65 10.32 -1.64 -0.74
N CYS A 66 10.67 -0.58 0.00
CA CYS A 66 9.96 -0.17 1.21
C CYS A 66 8.50 0.17 0.91
N ASN A 67 8.24 1.02 -0.09
CA ASN A 67 6.89 1.40 -0.51
C ASN A 67 6.02 0.19 -0.82
N TYR A 68 6.58 -0.80 -1.51
CA TYR A 68 5.86 -2.04 -1.80
C TYR A 68 5.58 -2.87 -0.55
N ALA A 69 6.61 -3.11 0.28
CA ALA A 69 6.51 -3.96 1.46
C ALA A 69 5.48 -3.41 2.47
N VAL A 70 5.55 -2.11 2.79
CA VAL A 70 4.63 -1.49 3.75
C VAL A 70 3.21 -1.43 3.24
N ASN A 71 3.01 -1.19 1.93
CA ASN A 71 1.67 -1.25 1.33
C ASN A 71 1.11 -2.68 1.33
N SER A 72 1.91 -3.66 0.93
CA SER A 72 1.52 -5.08 0.95
C SER A 72 1.08 -5.52 2.36
N TYR A 73 1.84 -5.13 3.39
CA TYR A 73 1.43 -5.32 4.78
C TYR A 73 0.10 -4.62 5.11
N PHE A 74 -0.01 -3.32 4.83
CA PHE A 74 -1.17 -2.50 5.14
C PHE A 74 -2.47 -3.06 4.53
N GLN A 75 -2.45 -3.41 3.24
CA GLN A 75 -3.59 -4.02 2.55
C GLN A 75 -3.96 -5.37 3.16
N ARG A 76 -2.96 -6.22 3.47
CA ARG A 76 -3.19 -7.56 4.05
C ARG A 76 -3.67 -7.52 5.50
N LYS A 77 -3.44 -6.41 6.22
CA LYS A 77 -4.03 -6.13 7.55
C LYS A 77 -5.37 -5.40 7.46
N GLY A 78 -5.99 -5.35 6.29
CA GLY A 78 -7.32 -4.76 6.11
C GLY A 78 -7.35 -3.26 6.33
N GLN A 79 -6.23 -2.56 6.08
CA GLN A 79 -6.13 -1.11 6.22
C GLN A 79 -6.45 -0.61 7.64
N THR A 80 -6.19 -1.45 8.65
CA THR A 80 -6.51 -1.14 10.05
C THR A 80 -5.78 0.16 10.48
N PRO A 81 -6.44 1.09 11.21
CA PRO A 81 -5.78 2.29 11.71
C PRO A 81 -4.48 1.99 12.44
N GLY A 82 -3.41 2.73 12.12
CA GLY A 82 -2.08 2.54 12.69
C GLY A 82 -1.23 1.43 12.06
N SER A 83 -1.79 0.59 11.16
CA SER A 83 -0.99 -0.44 10.48
C SER A 83 0.02 0.09 9.45
N CYS A 84 0.02 1.40 9.19
CA CYS A 84 0.97 2.09 8.32
C CYS A 84 1.95 3.02 9.07
N ASP A 85 2.19 2.81 10.36
CA ASP A 85 3.13 3.67 11.10
C ASP A 85 4.61 3.27 10.88
N PHE A 86 4.93 1.98 11.03
CA PHE A 86 6.30 1.46 10.91
C PHE A 86 7.32 2.28 11.73
N ALA A 87 6.98 2.60 12.98
CA ALA A 87 7.75 3.48 13.86
C ALA A 87 8.01 4.86 13.25
N GLY A 88 7.00 5.44 12.61
CA GLY A 88 7.07 6.70 11.89
C GLY A 88 7.75 6.64 10.52
N ALA A 89 8.14 5.46 10.02
CA ALA A 89 8.80 5.33 8.73
C ALA A 89 7.83 5.40 7.55
N ALA A 90 6.54 5.13 7.76
CA ALA A 90 5.53 5.18 6.71
C ALA A 90 4.31 6.02 7.13
N ALA A 91 3.45 6.32 6.16
CA ALA A 91 2.16 6.97 6.36
C ALA A 91 1.22 6.62 5.20
N THR A 92 -0.09 6.73 5.44
CA THR A 92 -1.12 6.57 4.41
C THR A 92 -1.31 7.84 3.59
#